data_AF-A0A951C7C1-F1
#
_entry.id   AF-A0A951C7C1-F1
#
_cell.length_a   1.000
_cell.length_b   1.000
_cell.length_c   1.000
_cell.angle_alpha   90.00
_cell.angle_beta   90.00
_cell.angle_gamma   90.00
#
_symmetry.space_group_name_H-M   'P 1'
#
loop_
_entity.id
_entity.type
_entity.pdbx_description
1 polymer ?
#
loop_
_entity_poly.entity_id
_entity_poly.type
_entity_poly.pdbx_seq_one_letter_code
_entity_poly.pdbx_strand_id
1 'polypeptide(L)'
;MASLDEFVGRIVSRARIPRFSTRDDLERELRAHFEDALEEERGADSRAGDLSDTICRRFGNPEEIGGELERAHRFERRIILTADALLLIGLSVVAVATVILCFQLSIAMSIGIEPSHAFPRLRGQIVGFVSLALGYMSLYLEERVLKRFHAGAAFILNFCGFATLFAVTSSLLHLRTVASGIPFIAGALVRLLQRTSLRPVWCFGTVLPTIAAALNGGRLLSTGGETPTWIGVILRCAGQTAACYLLTLLSQTHERRRSRSAF
;
A
#
# COMPACT_ATOMS: atom_id res chain seq x y z
N MET A 1 42.24 -18.10 -9.66
CA MET A 1 42.12 -17.75 -8.23
C MET A 1 41.02 -16.71 -8.13
N ALA A 2 40.04 -16.91 -7.25
CA ALA A 2 39.06 -15.86 -6.97
C ALA A 2 39.71 -14.78 -6.10
N SER A 3 39.43 -13.51 -6.37
CA SER A 3 39.87 -12.42 -5.49
C SER A 3 38.98 -12.33 -4.25
N LEU A 4 39.47 -11.67 -3.20
CA LEU A 4 38.65 -11.37 -2.02
C LEU A 4 37.38 -10.61 -2.41
N ASP A 5 37.49 -9.65 -3.33
CA ASP A 5 36.36 -8.91 -3.90
C ASP A 5 35.33 -9.81 -4.60
N GLU A 6 35.77 -10.87 -5.29
CA GLU A 6 34.85 -11.83 -5.89
C GLU A 6 34.10 -12.65 -4.82
N PHE A 7 34.81 -13.07 -3.77
CA PHE A 7 34.21 -13.81 -2.65
C PHE A 7 33.18 -12.98 -1.89
N VAL A 8 33.55 -11.76 -1.48
CA VAL A 8 32.66 -10.78 -0.84
C VAL A 8 31.49 -10.41 -1.78
N GLY A 9 31.77 -10.18 -3.07
CA GLY A 9 30.77 -9.86 -4.08
C GLY A 9 29.71 -10.94 -4.24
N ARG A 10 30.08 -12.23 -4.17
CA ARG A 10 29.13 -13.35 -4.12
C ARG A 10 28.24 -13.25 -2.87
N ILE A 11 28.81 -13.20 -1.66
CA ILE A 11 28.06 -13.08 -0.39
C ILE A 11 27.06 -11.93 -0.44
N VAL A 12 27.52 -10.74 -0.83
CA VAL A 12 26.75 -9.49 -0.81
C VAL A 12 25.65 -9.51 -1.88
N SER A 13 25.93 -10.03 -3.08
CA SER A 13 24.89 -10.23 -4.11
C SER A 13 23.83 -11.25 -3.65
N ARG A 14 24.25 -12.29 -2.91
CA ARG A 14 23.40 -13.38 -2.43
C ARG A 14 22.51 -12.97 -1.26
N ALA A 15 23.00 -12.08 -0.39
CA ALA A 15 22.27 -11.48 0.73
C ALA A 15 21.09 -10.57 0.29
N ARG A 16 21.15 -10.02 -0.92
CA ARG A 16 20.06 -9.25 -1.57
C ARG A 16 19.55 -8.06 -0.75
N ILE A 17 20.49 -7.34 -0.11
CA ILE A 17 20.21 -6.12 0.66
C ILE A 17 19.62 -5.04 -0.27
N PRO A 18 18.53 -4.35 0.12
CA PRO A 18 17.79 -3.45 -0.77
C PRO A 18 18.35 -2.02 -0.85
N ARG A 19 19.25 -1.62 0.06
CA ARG A 19 19.86 -0.29 0.13
C ARG A 19 21.30 -0.35 -0.34
N PHE A 20 21.70 0.61 -1.17
CA PHE A 20 23.07 0.67 -1.69
C PHE A 20 24.08 0.97 -0.57
N SER A 21 23.87 1.99 0.27
CA SER A 21 24.78 2.28 1.40
C SER A 21 24.95 1.09 2.36
N THR A 22 23.86 0.42 2.74
CA THR A 22 23.90 -0.77 3.61
C THR A 22 24.59 -1.96 2.93
N ARG A 23 24.58 -2.01 1.60
CA ARG A 23 25.36 -2.98 0.83
C ARG A 23 26.85 -2.64 0.90
N ASP A 24 27.22 -1.38 0.66
CA ASP A 24 28.61 -0.90 0.67
C ASP A 24 29.24 -1.02 2.07
N ASP A 25 28.47 -0.71 3.11
CA ASP A 25 28.87 -0.88 4.51
C ASP A 25 29.15 -2.36 4.84
N LEU A 26 28.27 -3.28 4.45
CA LEU A 26 28.52 -4.72 4.59
C LEU A 26 29.71 -5.19 3.74
N GLU A 27 29.88 -4.67 2.52
CA GLU A 27 31.00 -5.02 1.64
C GLU A 27 32.35 -4.56 2.23
N ARG A 28 32.35 -3.47 3.00
CA ARG A 28 33.50 -2.94 3.75
C ARG A 28 33.76 -3.72 5.05
N GLU A 29 32.71 -4.04 5.80
CA GLU A 29 32.79 -4.83 7.04
C GLU A 29 33.26 -6.27 6.78
N LEU A 30 32.75 -6.91 5.71
CA LEU A 30 33.21 -8.23 5.28
C LEU A 30 34.66 -8.21 4.77
N ARG A 31 35.09 -7.19 4.01
CA ARG A 31 36.50 -7.05 3.60
C ARG A 31 37.41 -6.97 4.83
N ALA A 32 37.13 -6.07 5.77
CA ALA A 32 37.93 -5.90 6.98
C ALA A 32 38.05 -7.22 7.78
N HIS A 33 36.94 -7.90 8.07
CA HIS A 33 36.99 -9.16 8.84
C HIS A 33 37.67 -10.33 8.11
N PHE A 34 37.65 -10.36 6.78
CA PHE A 34 38.42 -11.35 6.03
C PHE A 34 39.90 -10.96 5.91
N GLU A 35 40.23 -9.67 5.83
CA GLU A 35 41.61 -9.15 5.85
C GLU A 35 42.27 -9.43 7.22
N ASP A 36 41.61 -9.08 8.33
CA ASP A 36 42.03 -9.41 9.71
C ASP A 36 42.37 -10.91 9.86
N ALA A 37 41.47 -11.78 9.41
CA ALA A 37 41.60 -13.23 9.54
C ALA A 37 42.66 -13.85 8.62
N LEU A 38 43.02 -13.16 7.53
CA LEU A 38 44.11 -13.54 6.63
C LEU A 38 45.48 -13.07 7.16
N GLU A 39 45.55 -11.91 7.80
CA GLU A 39 46.77 -11.48 8.50
C GLU A 39 47.09 -12.38 9.69
N GLU A 40 46.07 -12.86 10.40
CA GLU A 40 46.23 -13.84 11.48
C GLU A 40 46.78 -15.19 10.98
N GLU A 41 46.23 -15.80 9.90
CA GLU A 41 46.81 -17.05 9.36
C GLU A 41 48.23 -16.83 8.79
N ARG A 42 48.52 -15.69 8.15
CA ARG A 42 49.88 -15.35 7.67
C ARG A 42 50.90 -15.25 8.79
N GLY A 43 50.49 -14.81 9.98
CA GLY A 43 51.33 -14.78 11.18
C GLY A 43 51.56 -16.17 11.80
N ALA A 44 50.69 -17.13 11.52
CA ALA A 44 50.71 -18.47 12.13
C ALA A 44 51.44 -19.53 11.28
N ASP A 45 51.30 -19.52 9.94
CA ASP A 45 51.96 -20.49 9.06
C ASP A 45 52.43 -19.84 7.75
N SER A 46 53.74 -19.92 7.48
CA SER A 46 54.38 -19.23 6.33
C SER A 46 54.17 -19.91 4.98
N ARG A 47 53.31 -20.94 4.89
CA ARG A 47 52.93 -21.58 3.62
C ARG A 47 51.68 -20.94 3.04
N ALA A 48 51.87 -20.01 2.10
CA ALA A 48 50.80 -19.39 1.34
C ALA A 48 50.02 -20.43 0.49
N GLY A 49 48.90 -20.93 1.04
CA GLY A 49 47.89 -21.68 0.30
C GLY A 49 47.05 -20.77 -0.62
N ASP A 50 46.08 -21.34 -1.35
CA ASP A 50 45.12 -20.53 -2.08
C ASP A 50 44.21 -19.78 -1.08
N LEU A 51 44.24 -18.45 -1.16
CA LEU A 51 43.54 -17.53 -0.27
C LEU A 51 42.03 -17.82 -0.20
N SER A 52 41.44 -18.29 -1.30
CA SER A 52 40.03 -18.69 -1.31
C SER A 52 39.75 -19.95 -0.52
N ASP A 53 40.71 -20.88 -0.37
CA ASP A 53 40.51 -22.14 0.36
C ASP A 53 40.65 -21.94 1.87
N THR A 54 41.61 -21.11 2.32
CA THR A 54 41.69 -20.64 3.72
C THR A 54 40.37 -19.99 4.15
N ILE A 55 39.81 -19.06 3.36
CA ILE A 55 38.55 -18.39 3.71
C ILE A 55 37.39 -19.39 3.73
N CYS A 56 37.25 -20.24 2.69
CA CYS A 56 36.22 -21.28 2.66
C CYS A 56 36.29 -22.24 3.86
N ARG A 57 37.50 -22.64 4.28
CA ARG A 57 37.73 -23.54 5.42
C ARG A 57 37.40 -22.87 6.76
N ARG A 58 37.69 -21.57 6.91
CA ARG A 58 37.50 -20.84 8.17
C ARG A 58 36.08 -20.28 8.35
N PHE A 59 35.43 -19.84 7.27
CA PHE A 59 34.13 -19.15 7.31
C PHE A 59 32.97 -19.91 6.65
N GLY A 60 33.27 -20.96 5.88
CA GLY A 60 32.26 -21.74 5.15
C GLY A 60 31.97 -21.21 3.74
N ASN A 61 30.87 -21.70 3.15
CA ASN A 61 30.52 -21.40 1.76
C ASN A 61 29.91 -19.97 1.64
N PRO A 62 30.37 -19.12 0.69
CA PRO A 62 29.83 -17.77 0.51
C PRO A 62 28.32 -17.74 0.19
N GLU A 63 27.78 -18.80 -0.43
CA GLU A 63 26.33 -18.94 -0.68
C GLU A 63 25.52 -19.20 0.60
N GLU A 64 26.13 -19.85 1.59
CA GLU A 64 25.52 -20.12 2.91
C GLU A 64 25.58 -18.87 3.79
N ILE A 65 26.74 -18.20 3.85
CA ILE A 65 26.92 -16.91 4.54
C ILE A 65 25.92 -15.88 3.99
N GLY A 66 25.86 -15.70 2.67
CA GLY A 66 24.86 -14.83 2.01
C GLY A 66 23.41 -15.31 2.23
N GLY A 67 23.21 -16.62 2.42
CA GLY A 67 21.92 -17.23 2.74
C GLY A 67 21.42 -16.97 4.17
N GLU A 68 22.31 -16.86 5.15
CA GLU A 68 21.97 -16.43 6.52
C GLU A 68 21.78 -14.92 6.61
N LEU A 69 22.60 -14.13 5.89
CA LEU A 69 22.41 -12.68 5.78
C LEU A 69 21.07 -12.31 5.10
N GLU A 70 20.63 -13.05 4.07
CA GLU A 70 19.28 -12.90 3.48
C GLU A 70 18.16 -13.24 4.50
N ARG A 71 18.44 -14.03 5.55
CA ARG A 71 17.48 -14.32 6.64
C ARG A 71 17.49 -13.23 7.70
N ALA A 72 18.67 -12.75 8.13
CA ALA A 72 18.80 -11.66 9.09
C ALA A 72 18.10 -10.37 8.59
N HIS A 73 18.46 -9.89 7.41
CA HIS A 73 17.85 -8.70 6.82
C HIS A 73 16.44 -8.94 6.23
N ARG A 74 15.88 -10.16 6.34
CA ARG A 74 14.52 -10.47 5.85
C ARG A 74 13.45 -9.61 6.50
N PHE A 75 13.61 -9.30 7.79
CA PHE A 75 12.65 -8.48 8.53
C PHE A 75 12.75 -7.00 8.15
N GLU A 76 13.97 -6.45 8.12
CA GLU A 76 14.25 -5.08 7.66
C GLU A 76 13.73 -4.86 6.22
N ARG A 77 14.04 -5.78 5.30
CA ARG A 77 13.58 -5.73 3.91
C ARG A 77 12.06 -5.77 3.79
N ARG A 78 11.36 -6.52 4.68
CA ARG A 78 9.89 -6.49 4.77
C ARG A 78 9.37 -5.16 5.29
N ILE A 79 10.00 -4.57 6.32
CA ILE A 79 9.63 -3.25 6.84
C ILE A 79 9.78 -2.19 5.75
N ILE A 80 10.93 -2.10 5.08
CA ILE A 80 11.20 -1.11 4.03
C ILE A 80 10.18 -1.24 2.89
N LEU A 81 9.93 -2.46 2.38
CA LEU A 81 8.95 -2.70 1.32
C LEU A 81 7.50 -2.42 1.77
N THR A 82 7.19 -2.56 3.06
CA THR A 82 5.87 -2.24 3.61
C THR A 82 5.71 -0.73 3.81
N ALA A 83 6.75 -0.03 4.28
CA ALA A 83 6.77 1.42 4.44
C ALA A 83 6.66 2.14 3.08
N ASP A 84 7.41 1.71 2.07
CA ASP A 84 7.31 2.21 0.70
C ASP A 84 5.90 1.98 0.10
N ALA A 85 5.35 0.78 0.27
CA ALA A 85 3.98 0.49 -0.14
C ALA A 85 2.95 1.36 0.60
N LEU A 86 3.10 1.58 1.92
CA LEU A 86 2.22 2.44 2.71
C LEU A 86 2.33 3.92 2.34
N LEU A 87 3.53 4.40 1.98
CA LEU A 87 3.76 5.76 1.50
C LEU A 87 3.09 5.96 0.13
N LEU A 88 3.28 5.02 -0.80
CA LEU A 88 2.63 5.02 -2.11
C LEU A 88 1.10 4.95 -1.98
N ILE A 89 0.58 4.13 -1.04
CA ILE A 89 -0.83 4.09 -0.66
C ILE A 89 -1.28 5.47 -0.20
N GLY A 90 -0.66 6.06 0.82
CA GLY A 90 -1.04 7.36 1.38
C GLY A 90 -1.04 8.47 0.33
N LEU A 91 0.01 8.53 -0.51
CA LEU A 91 0.10 9.49 -1.61
C LEU A 91 -1.02 9.28 -2.65
N SER A 92 -1.38 8.04 -2.97
CA SER A 92 -2.51 7.74 -3.87
C SER A 92 -3.86 8.13 -3.27
N VAL A 93 -4.07 7.96 -1.95
CA VAL A 93 -5.28 8.41 -1.25
C VAL A 93 -5.39 9.93 -1.32
N VAL A 94 -4.30 10.65 -1.01
CA VAL A 94 -4.26 12.12 -1.04
C VAL A 94 -4.53 12.63 -2.46
N ALA A 95 -3.84 12.10 -3.47
CA ALA A 95 -4.03 12.51 -4.87
C ALA A 95 -5.48 12.29 -5.35
N VAL A 96 -6.08 11.13 -5.04
CA VAL A 96 -7.46 10.82 -5.43
C VAL A 96 -8.46 11.71 -4.66
N ALA A 97 -8.27 11.93 -3.36
CA ALA A 97 -9.10 12.85 -2.57
C ALA A 97 -9.03 14.29 -3.11
N THR A 98 -7.85 14.76 -3.51
CA THR A 98 -7.65 16.08 -4.14
C THR A 98 -8.39 16.16 -5.49
N VAL A 99 -8.27 15.17 -6.37
CA VAL A 99 -8.97 15.15 -7.67
C VAL A 99 -10.50 15.19 -7.49
N ILE A 100 -11.05 14.41 -6.55
CA ILE A 100 -12.48 14.44 -6.24
C ILE A 100 -12.90 15.82 -5.72
N LEU A 101 -12.15 16.40 -4.79
CA LEU A 101 -12.45 17.70 -4.21
C LEU A 101 -12.41 18.81 -5.28
N CYS A 102 -11.40 18.83 -6.15
CA CYS A 102 -11.31 19.77 -7.26
C CYS A 102 -12.49 19.61 -8.24
N PHE A 103 -12.88 18.37 -8.57
CA PHE A 103 -14.03 18.11 -9.44
C PHE A 103 -15.36 18.57 -8.82
N GLN A 104 -15.59 18.25 -7.54
CA GLN A 104 -16.79 18.66 -6.81
C GLN A 104 -16.87 20.19 -6.61
N LEU A 105 -15.74 20.84 -6.30
CA LEU A 105 -15.64 22.30 -6.22
C LEU A 105 -15.93 22.95 -7.58
N SER A 106 -15.38 22.41 -8.67
CA SER A 106 -15.58 22.93 -10.03
C SER A 106 -17.05 22.90 -10.44
N ILE A 107 -17.77 21.82 -10.11
CA ILE A 107 -19.21 21.71 -10.40
C ILE A 107 -20.03 22.63 -9.49
N ALA A 108 -19.69 22.77 -8.20
CA ALA A 108 -20.35 23.72 -7.31
C ALA A 108 -20.24 25.17 -7.85
N MET A 109 -19.04 25.60 -8.24
CA MET A 109 -18.81 26.91 -8.86
C MET A 109 -19.55 27.06 -10.20
N SER A 110 -19.60 26.02 -11.03
CA SER A 110 -20.31 26.04 -12.32
C SER A 110 -21.84 26.15 -12.18
N ILE A 111 -22.40 25.81 -11.02
CA ILE A 111 -23.83 25.94 -10.70
C ILE A 111 -24.10 27.23 -9.88
N GLY A 112 -23.06 28.00 -9.53
CA GLY A 112 -23.17 29.19 -8.69
C GLY A 112 -23.38 28.90 -7.20
N ILE A 113 -23.12 27.66 -6.75
CA ILE A 113 -23.26 27.25 -5.35
C ILE A 113 -21.98 27.60 -4.59
N GLU A 114 -22.12 28.38 -3.52
CA GLU A 114 -21.00 28.76 -2.66
C GLU A 114 -20.37 27.51 -2.00
N PRO A 115 -19.02 27.34 -2.00
CA PRO A 115 -18.37 26.15 -1.45
C PRO A 115 -18.69 25.86 0.03
N SER A 116 -18.93 26.89 0.84
CA SER A 116 -19.36 26.76 2.25
C SER A 116 -20.70 26.01 2.36
N HIS A 117 -21.66 26.38 1.52
CA HIS A 117 -22.99 25.79 1.42
C HIS A 117 -23.00 24.42 0.70
N ALA A 118 -22.09 24.19 -0.26
CA ALA A 118 -21.95 22.90 -0.92
C ALA A 118 -21.32 21.80 -0.02
N PHE A 119 -20.40 22.17 0.89
CA PHE A 119 -19.62 21.23 1.69
C PHE A 119 -19.71 21.44 3.22
N PRO A 120 -20.90 21.62 3.83
CA PRO A 120 -21.07 21.91 5.27
C PRO A 120 -20.62 20.77 6.20
N ARG A 121 -20.22 19.61 5.64
CA ARG A 121 -19.64 18.47 6.37
C ARG A 121 -18.37 17.94 5.68
N LEU A 122 -17.54 18.83 5.12
CA LEU A 122 -16.28 18.50 4.43
C LEU A 122 -15.43 17.46 5.19
N ARG A 123 -15.26 17.63 6.51
CA ARG A 123 -14.54 16.68 7.39
C ARG A 123 -15.07 15.25 7.27
N GLY A 124 -16.39 15.06 7.25
CA GLY A 124 -17.02 13.74 7.13
C GLY A 124 -16.86 13.11 5.74
N GLN A 125 -16.78 13.94 4.69
CA GLN A 125 -16.49 13.46 3.32
C GLN A 125 -15.02 13.02 3.19
N ILE A 126 -14.08 13.79 3.73
CA ILE A 126 -12.65 13.43 3.78
C ILE A 126 -12.46 12.09 4.52
N VAL A 127 -13.07 11.93 5.70
CA VAL A 127 -13.04 10.66 6.44
C VAL A 127 -13.62 9.50 5.62
N GLY A 128 -14.74 9.73 4.91
CA GLY A 128 -15.34 8.72 4.03
C GLY A 128 -14.42 8.28 2.88
N PHE A 129 -13.77 9.23 2.20
CA PHE A 129 -12.82 8.92 1.12
C PHE A 129 -11.54 8.23 1.64
N VAL A 130 -10.99 8.68 2.78
CA VAL A 130 -9.83 8.02 3.41
C VAL A 130 -10.18 6.59 3.83
N SER A 131 -11.34 6.37 4.45
CA SER A 131 -11.79 5.04 4.87
C SER A 131 -11.99 4.09 3.68
N LEU A 132 -12.60 4.57 2.58
CA LEU A 132 -12.78 3.78 1.37
C LEU A 132 -11.45 3.46 0.67
N ALA A 133 -10.55 4.44 0.56
CA ALA A 133 -9.26 4.25 -0.11
C ALA A 133 -8.34 3.32 0.68
N LEU A 134 -8.29 3.46 2.02
CA LEU A 134 -7.61 2.50 2.89
C LEU A 134 -8.22 1.09 2.74
N GLY A 135 -9.55 0.96 2.78
CA GLY A 135 -10.23 -0.32 2.59
C GLY A 135 -9.88 -1.00 1.26
N TYR A 136 -9.85 -0.24 0.17
CA TYR A 136 -9.45 -0.74 -1.15
C TYR A 136 -7.98 -1.19 -1.19
N MET A 137 -7.07 -0.46 -0.53
CA MET A 137 -5.64 -0.77 -0.55
C MET A 137 -5.23 -1.87 0.44
N SER A 138 -5.94 -2.03 1.56
CA SER A 138 -5.73 -3.16 2.48
C SER A 138 -6.02 -4.50 1.81
N LEU A 139 -7.11 -4.58 1.03
CA LEU A 139 -7.47 -5.76 0.24
C LEU A 139 -6.51 -6.01 -0.94
N TYR A 140 -5.72 -5.00 -1.36
CA TYR A 140 -4.63 -5.16 -2.32
C TYR A 140 -3.33 -5.64 -1.66
N LEU A 141 -3.01 -5.15 -0.46
CA LEU A 141 -1.94 -5.70 0.38
C LEU A 141 -2.22 -7.16 0.74
N GLU A 142 -3.47 -7.49 1.07
CA GLU A 142 -3.96 -8.86 1.32
C GLU A 142 -3.55 -9.83 0.20
N GLU A 143 -3.90 -9.49 -1.04
CA GLU A 143 -3.68 -10.31 -2.23
C GLU A 143 -2.20 -10.44 -2.64
N ARG A 144 -1.33 -9.56 -2.13
CA ARG A 144 0.12 -9.58 -2.38
C ARG A 144 0.93 -10.21 -1.26
N VAL A 145 0.67 -9.83 -0.01
CA VAL A 145 1.43 -10.25 1.17
C VAL A 145 0.95 -11.61 1.68
N LEU A 146 -0.36 -11.87 1.64
CA LEU A 146 -0.99 -13.05 2.23
C LEU A 146 -1.36 -14.13 1.20
N LYS A 147 -0.66 -14.19 0.06
CA LYS A 147 -0.77 -15.27 -0.96
C LYS A 147 -0.63 -16.71 -0.42
N ARG A 148 -0.14 -16.88 0.82
CA ARG A 148 0.06 -18.17 1.49
C ARG A 148 -0.86 -18.41 2.69
N PHE A 149 -1.72 -17.44 3.04
CA PHE A 149 -2.70 -17.56 4.11
C PHE A 149 -4.11 -17.80 3.56
N HIS A 150 -4.96 -18.43 4.37
CA HIS A 150 -6.36 -18.64 4.03
C HIS A 150 -7.08 -17.28 3.95
N ALA A 151 -7.73 -17.00 2.82
CA ALA A 151 -8.27 -15.67 2.52
C ALA A 151 -9.21 -15.11 3.62
N GLY A 152 -9.98 -15.98 4.29
CA GLY A 152 -10.85 -15.58 5.41
C GLY A 152 -10.09 -15.01 6.62
N ALA A 153 -8.91 -15.54 6.96
CA ALA A 153 -8.12 -15.02 8.08
C ALA A 153 -7.55 -13.62 7.80
N ALA A 154 -7.17 -13.37 6.53
CA ALA A 154 -6.67 -12.09 6.08
C ALA A 154 -7.80 -11.03 5.99
N PHE A 155 -8.98 -11.44 5.49
CA PHE A 155 -10.20 -10.64 5.50
C PHE A 155 -10.63 -10.26 6.94
N ILE A 156 -10.57 -11.20 7.89
CA ILE A 156 -10.86 -10.92 9.32
C ILE A 156 -9.85 -9.93 9.89
N LEU A 157 -8.54 -10.10 9.62
CA LEU A 157 -7.52 -9.17 10.10
C LEU A 157 -7.74 -7.74 9.55
N ASN A 158 -8.07 -7.62 8.26
CA ASN A 158 -8.46 -6.36 7.64
C ASN A 158 -9.72 -5.79 8.29
N PHE A 159 -10.80 -6.57 8.43
CA PHE A 159 -12.04 -6.13 9.06
C PHE A 159 -11.84 -5.63 10.50
N CYS A 160 -11.05 -6.34 11.31
CA CYS A 160 -10.68 -5.91 12.66
C CYS A 160 -9.87 -4.61 12.64
N GLY A 161 -8.84 -4.52 11.80
CA GLY A 161 -8.04 -3.29 11.65
C GLY A 161 -8.88 -2.08 11.25
N PHE A 162 -9.86 -2.26 10.36
CA PHE A 162 -10.80 -1.20 10.00
C PHE A 162 -11.81 -0.88 11.10
N ALA A 163 -12.33 -1.87 11.82
CA ALA A 163 -13.20 -1.62 12.98
C ALA A 163 -12.46 -0.79 14.05
N THR A 164 -11.19 -1.10 14.34
CA THR A 164 -10.34 -0.31 15.24
C THR A 164 -10.08 1.10 14.70
N LEU A 165 -9.63 1.24 13.46
CA LEU A 165 -9.33 2.55 12.86
C LEU A 165 -10.59 3.44 12.75
N PHE A 166 -11.75 2.84 12.47
CA PHE A 166 -13.06 3.49 12.49
C PHE A 166 -13.48 3.91 13.91
N ALA A 167 -13.30 3.06 14.92
CA ALA A 167 -13.61 3.39 16.31
C ALA A 167 -12.73 4.53 16.84
N VAL A 168 -11.42 4.50 16.53
CA VAL A 168 -10.48 5.59 16.83
C VAL A 168 -10.87 6.88 16.11
N THR A 169 -11.18 6.82 14.81
CA THR A 169 -11.56 8.01 14.02
C THR A 169 -12.90 8.60 14.46
N SER A 170 -13.89 7.77 14.78
CA SER A 170 -15.23 8.23 15.20
C SER A 170 -15.25 8.79 16.62
N SER A 171 -14.45 8.24 17.54
CA SER A 171 -14.26 8.80 18.88
C SER A 171 -13.50 10.14 18.85
N LEU A 172 -12.36 10.21 18.15
CA LEU A 172 -11.56 11.44 18.00
C LEU A 172 -12.33 12.60 17.32
N LEU A 173 -13.24 12.30 16.39
CA LEU A 173 -13.99 13.31 15.65
C LEU A 173 -15.45 13.47 16.12
N HIS A 174 -15.83 12.81 17.22
CA HIS A 174 -17.20 12.77 17.78
C HIS A 174 -18.30 12.48 16.73
N LEU A 175 -18.00 11.62 15.75
CA LEU A 175 -18.90 11.29 14.64
C LEU A 175 -20.02 10.33 15.10
N ARG A 176 -21.09 10.88 15.69
CA ARG A 176 -22.27 10.14 16.16
C ARG A 176 -23.05 9.34 15.10
N THR A 177 -22.72 9.44 13.81
CA THR A 177 -23.52 8.88 12.71
C THR A 177 -22.94 7.59 12.13
N VAL A 178 -23.71 6.49 12.23
CA VAL A 178 -23.42 5.18 11.61
C VAL A 178 -23.17 5.27 10.08
N ALA A 179 -23.64 6.34 9.43
CA ALA A 179 -23.48 6.60 8.00
C ALA A 179 -22.02 6.50 7.47
N SER A 180 -21.00 6.74 8.30
CA SER A 180 -19.59 6.58 7.91
C SER A 180 -19.13 5.12 7.73
N GLY A 181 -19.88 4.14 8.24
CA GLY A 181 -19.63 2.71 7.99
C GLY A 181 -20.14 2.22 6.63
N ILE A 182 -21.09 2.94 6.00
CA ILE A 182 -21.70 2.53 4.73
C ILE A 182 -20.69 2.57 3.56
N PRO A 183 -19.83 3.60 3.40
CA PRO A 183 -18.77 3.61 2.38
C PRO A 183 -17.75 2.47 2.54
N PHE A 184 -17.50 2.03 3.77
CA PHE A 184 -16.59 0.91 4.05
C PHE A 184 -17.19 -0.43 3.60
N ILE A 185 -18.44 -0.71 3.99
CA ILE A 185 -19.18 -1.91 3.55
C ILE A 185 -19.32 -1.92 2.02
N ALA A 186 -19.63 -0.77 1.41
CA ALA A 186 -19.70 -0.63 -0.04
C ALA A 186 -18.34 -0.87 -0.72
N GLY A 187 -17.23 -0.35 -0.19
CA GLY A 187 -15.89 -0.59 -0.71
C GLY A 187 -15.46 -2.07 -0.65
N ALA A 188 -15.74 -2.74 0.47
CA ALA A 188 -15.49 -4.17 0.64
C ALA A 188 -16.33 -5.01 -0.34
N LEU A 189 -17.63 -4.71 -0.48
CA LEU A 189 -18.52 -5.35 -1.46
C LEU A 189 -18.04 -5.11 -2.89
N VAL A 190 -17.73 -3.87 -3.28
CA VAL A 190 -17.22 -3.56 -4.63
C VAL A 190 -15.94 -4.34 -4.94
N ARG A 191 -15.03 -4.53 -3.98
CA ARG A 191 -13.81 -5.32 -4.22
C ARG A 191 -14.04 -6.83 -4.23
N LEU A 192 -14.97 -7.35 -3.41
CA LEU A 192 -15.42 -8.75 -3.51
C LEU A 192 -16.05 -9.02 -4.90
N LEU A 193 -16.83 -8.06 -5.39
CA LEU A 193 -17.49 -8.08 -6.70
C LEU A 193 -16.55 -7.80 -7.88
N GLN A 194 -15.41 -7.12 -7.68
CA GLN A 194 -14.33 -7.03 -8.66
C GLN A 194 -13.57 -8.36 -8.80
N ARG A 195 -13.64 -9.24 -7.80
CA ARG A 195 -12.99 -10.56 -7.80
C ARG A 195 -13.80 -11.62 -8.55
N THR A 196 -15.10 -11.41 -8.76
CA THR A 196 -15.88 -12.16 -9.74
C THR A 196 -15.73 -11.48 -11.11
N SER A 197 -15.60 -12.26 -12.19
CA SER A 197 -15.17 -11.77 -13.52
C SER A 197 -16.23 -10.93 -14.27
N LEU A 198 -17.24 -10.41 -13.57
CA LEU A 198 -18.45 -9.84 -14.14
C LEU A 198 -18.34 -8.32 -14.30
N ARG A 199 -17.77 -7.89 -15.43
CA ARG A 199 -17.76 -6.48 -15.87
C ARG A 199 -19.05 -5.67 -15.60
N PRO A 200 -20.29 -6.16 -15.85
CA PRO A 200 -21.51 -5.37 -15.56
C PRO A 200 -21.71 -5.01 -14.08
N VAL A 201 -21.03 -5.68 -13.14
CA VAL A 201 -21.17 -5.43 -11.70
C VAL A 201 -20.54 -4.09 -11.27
N TRP A 202 -19.67 -3.50 -12.09
CA TRP A 202 -19.25 -2.09 -11.90
C TRP A 202 -20.44 -1.11 -11.95
N CYS A 203 -21.47 -1.39 -12.76
CA CYS A 203 -22.69 -0.58 -12.74
C CYS A 203 -23.44 -0.76 -11.40
N PHE A 204 -23.56 -1.99 -10.89
CA PHE A 204 -24.19 -2.23 -9.59
C PHE A 204 -23.44 -1.56 -8.43
N GLY A 205 -22.10 -1.54 -8.46
CA GLY A 205 -21.27 -0.86 -7.46
C GLY A 205 -21.45 0.66 -7.36
N THR A 206 -22.09 1.29 -8.35
CA THR A 206 -22.35 2.74 -8.42
C THR A 206 -23.85 3.05 -8.31
N VAL A 207 -24.68 2.21 -8.94
CA VAL A 207 -26.14 2.28 -8.88
C VAL A 207 -26.68 1.92 -7.49
N LEU A 208 -26.15 0.90 -6.80
CA LEU A 208 -26.64 0.53 -5.45
C LEU A 208 -26.42 1.65 -4.41
N PRO A 209 -25.24 2.29 -4.28
CA PRO A 209 -25.08 3.46 -3.43
C PRO A 209 -26.00 4.64 -3.82
N THR A 210 -26.22 4.86 -5.12
CA THR A 210 -27.09 5.94 -5.61
C THR A 210 -28.56 5.67 -5.25
N ILE A 211 -29.04 4.44 -5.43
CA ILE A 211 -30.39 4.00 -5.02
C ILE A 211 -30.52 4.05 -3.50
N ALA A 212 -29.56 3.53 -2.74
CA ALA A 212 -29.61 3.55 -1.28
C ALA A 212 -29.63 4.98 -0.72
N ALA A 213 -28.88 5.91 -1.32
CA ALA A 213 -28.91 7.33 -0.96
C ALA A 213 -30.20 8.04 -1.39
N ALA A 214 -30.80 7.67 -2.53
CA ALA A 214 -32.11 8.18 -2.94
C ALA A 214 -33.25 7.68 -2.02
N LEU A 215 -33.22 6.41 -1.61
CA LEU A 215 -34.20 5.81 -0.69
C LEU A 215 -34.09 6.39 0.73
N ASN A 216 -32.88 6.54 1.27
CA ASN A 216 -32.66 7.22 2.55
C ASN A 216 -32.83 8.76 2.45
N GLY A 217 -32.94 9.32 1.24
CA GLY A 217 -33.00 10.75 0.97
C GLY A 217 -34.35 11.43 1.21
N GLY A 218 -35.39 10.66 1.57
CA GLY A 218 -36.64 11.14 2.19
C GLY A 218 -37.33 12.35 1.54
N ARG A 219 -38.11 12.13 0.47
CA ARG A 219 -38.83 13.17 -0.30
C ARG A 219 -37.91 14.32 -0.77
N LEU A 220 -37.15 14.03 -1.81
CA LEU A 220 -36.16 14.89 -2.50
C LEU A 220 -36.74 16.16 -3.19
N LEU A 221 -37.93 16.62 -2.78
CA LEU A 221 -38.66 17.79 -3.28
C LEU A 221 -39.06 18.69 -2.09
N SER A 222 -38.05 19.32 -1.47
CA SER A 222 -38.28 20.52 -0.67
C SER A 222 -38.66 21.66 -1.62
N THR A 223 -39.80 22.30 -1.42
CA THR A 223 -40.38 23.30 -2.34
C THR A 223 -39.89 24.74 -2.09
N GLY A 224 -38.86 24.93 -1.26
CA GLY A 224 -38.36 26.26 -0.88
C GLY A 224 -36.84 26.39 -0.95
N GLY A 225 -36.34 27.00 -2.03
CA GLY A 225 -35.01 27.64 -2.14
C GLY A 225 -33.75 26.77 -2.09
N GLU A 226 -33.74 25.67 -1.35
CA GLU A 226 -32.55 24.84 -1.14
C GLU A 226 -32.19 23.99 -2.36
N THR A 227 -30.89 23.88 -2.66
CA THR A 227 -30.38 23.09 -3.78
C THR A 227 -30.83 21.63 -3.68
N PRO A 228 -31.42 21.02 -4.73
CA PRO A 228 -32.00 19.69 -4.64
C PRO A 228 -31.00 18.65 -4.13
N THR A 229 -31.32 18.02 -2.99
CA THR A 229 -30.42 17.12 -2.25
C THR A 229 -29.96 15.91 -3.07
N TRP A 230 -30.70 15.53 -4.11
CA TRP A 230 -30.32 14.47 -5.05
C TRP A 230 -29.10 14.84 -5.91
N ILE A 231 -28.87 16.12 -6.23
CA ILE A 231 -27.68 16.56 -6.97
C ILE A 231 -26.42 16.28 -6.14
N GLY A 232 -26.45 16.61 -4.85
CA GLY A 232 -25.36 16.33 -3.91
C GLY A 232 -25.12 14.83 -3.67
N VAL A 233 -26.14 13.99 -3.84
CA VAL A 233 -25.99 12.51 -3.85
C VAL A 233 -25.27 12.05 -5.11
N ILE A 234 -25.75 12.46 -6.31
CA ILE A 234 -25.12 12.08 -7.59
C ILE A 234 -23.66 12.55 -7.64
N LEU A 235 -23.34 13.76 -7.16
CA LEU A 235 -21.98 14.29 -7.14
C LEU A 235 -21.02 13.47 -6.25
N ARG A 236 -21.53 12.88 -5.16
CA ARG A 236 -20.76 11.97 -4.29
C ARG A 236 -20.59 10.61 -4.93
N CYS A 237 -21.65 10.02 -5.47
CA CYS A 237 -21.60 8.72 -6.13
C CYS A 237 -20.71 8.74 -7.39
N ALA A 238 -20.78 9.80 -8.20
CA ALA A 238 -19.90 10.01 -9.35
C ALA A 238 -18.42 10.20 -8.92
N GLY A 239 -18.16 11.04 -7.92
CA GLY A 239 -16.80 11.22 -7.38
C GLY A 239 -16.20 9.92 -6.81
N GLN A 240 -16.99 9.16 -6.04
CA GLN A 240 -16.62 7.85 -5.51
C GLN A 240 -16.39 6.80 -6.62
N THR A 241 -17.16 6.86 -7.71
CA THR A 241 -16.95 6.02 -8.90
C THR A 241 -15.62 6.33 -9.57
N ALA A 242 -15.35 7.61 -9.83
CA ALA A 242 -14.10 8.08 -10.42
C ALA A 242 -12.89 7.73 -9.53
N ALA A 243 -13.03 7.80 -8.21
CA ALA A 243 -12.02 7.38 -7.24
C ALA A 243 -11.63 5.91 -7.41
N CYS A 244 -12.61 5.00 -7.41
CA CYS A 244 -12.39 3.57 -7.61
C CYS A 244 -11.75 3.26 -8.98
N TYR A 245 -12.14 3.99 -10.03
CA TYR A 245 -11.56 3.84 -11.36
C TYR A 245 -10.10 4.31 -11.42
N LEU A 246 -9.79 5.49 -10.87
CA LEU A 246 -8.43 6.03 -10.79
C LEU A 246 -7.51 5.13 -9.96
N LEU A 247 -7.95 4.65 -8.79
CA LEU A 247 -7.17 3.70 -7.97
C LEU A 247 -6.90 2.39 -8.72
N THR A 248 -7.87 1.90 -9.51
CA THR A 248 -7.69 0.70 -10.35
C THR A 248 -6.66 0.93 -11.45
N LEU A 249 -6.69 2.08 -12.14
CA LEU A 249 -5.71 2.43 -13.18
C LEU A 249 -4.30 2.67 -12.61
N LEU A 250 -4.18 3.34 -11.46
CA LEU A 250 -2.91 3.55 -10.77
C LEU A 250 -2.28 2.21 -10.32
N SER A 251 -3.09 1.29 -9.80
CA SER A 251 -2.65 -0.06 -9.47
C SER A 251 -2.09 -0.79 -10.70
N GLN A 252 -2.85 -0.84 -11.80
CA GLN A 252 -2.42 -1.52 -13.04
C GLN A 252 -1.18 -0.91 -13.69
N THR A 253 -1.04 0.42 -13.65
CA THR A 253 0.15 1.11 -14.21
C THR A 253 1.40 0.89 -13.34
N HIS A 254 1.25 0.87 -12.02
CA HIS A 254 2.33 0.48 -11.10
C HIS A 254 2.76 -0.98 -11.31
N GLU A 255 1.81 -1.90 -11.52
CA GLU A 255 2.13 -3.30 -11.84
C GLU A 255 2.90 -3.45 -13.15
N ARG A 256 2.48 -2.76 -14.22
CA ARG A 256 3.19 -2.76 -15.52
C ARG A 256 4.59 -2.13 -15.46
N ARG A 257 4.84 -1.20 -14.52
CA ARG A 257 6.20 -0.68 -14.27
C ARG A 257 7.04 -1.71 -13.53
N ARG A 258 6.52 -2.30 -12.44
CA ARG A 258 7.23 -3.29 -11.63
C ARG A 258 7.50 -4.61 -12.34
N SER A 259 6.69 -5.00 -13.32
CA SER A 259 6.98 -6.16 -14.18
C SER A 259 8.08 -5.89 -15.22
N ARG A 260 8.33 -4.62 -15.56
CA ARG A 260 9.43 -4.22 -16.46
C ARG A 260 10.77 -4.04 -15.73
N SER A 261 10.75 -3.74 -14.44
CA SER A 261 11.94 -3.66 -13.58
C SER A 261 12.28 -4.98 -12.87
N ALA A 262 11.87 -6.10 -13.46
CA ALA A 262 12.09 -7.47 -12.96
C ALA A 262 12.74 -8.37 -14.03
N PHE A 263 13.12 -7.77 -15.15
CA PHE A 263 13.96 -8.27 -16.24
C PHE A 263 15.07 -7.23 -16.46
#